data_AF-A0A517YTR6-F1
#
_entry.id   AF-A0A517YTR6-F1
#
_cell.length_a   1.000
_cell.length_b   1.000
_cell.length_c   1.000
_cell.angle_alpha   90.00
_cell.angle_beta   90.00
_cell.angle_gamma   90.00
#
_symmetry.space_group_name_H-M   'P 1'
#
loop_
_entity.id
_entity.type
_entity.pdbx_description
1 polymer ?
#
loop_
_entity_poly.entity_id
_entity_poly.type
_entity_poly.pdbx_seq_one_letter_code
_entity_poly.pdbx_strand_id
1 'polypeptide(L)'
;MTDRVLAITSDYLVKKTLLGKKVVEYVCGHCGAELVSSLDEAGMLDRCPICRGAFHVPGDAVKAGEELRKQQKIDCEKEAANKRLSQARKQAFRQREQRKIQVAAVLAQHQEFEKLSQYVPSYWAMKAVGTLCIVLGYCTLALYVVFLVCVVMFSMLGAIQEYYAISVVEVAMILGGSTAIVITQFIIAIALGNALHCLRDMAQNSYRLLKK
;
A
#
# COMPACT_ATOMS: atom_id res chain seq x y z
N MET A 1 4.23 54.61 19.82
CA MET A 1 5.24 53.55 20.00
C MET A 1 5.58 53.53 21.47
N THR A 2 5.26 52.45 22.18
CA THR A 2 5.29 52.39 23.64
C THR A 2 6.40 51.46 24.12
N ASP A 3 7.36 52.00 24.86
CA ASP A 3 8.36 51.20 25.57
C ASP A 3 7.65 50.30 26.58
N ARG A 4 7.95 49.00 26.53
CA ARG A 4 7.39 48.03 27.49
C ARG A 4 8.22 48.06 28.76
N VAL A 5 7.60 48.55 29.82
CA VAL A 5 8.11 48.47 31.19
C VAL A 5 8.02 47.03 31.68
N LEU A 6 9.14 46.47 32.16
CA LEU A 6 9.24 45.07 32.60
C LEU A 6 9.11 44.92 34.12
N ALA A 7 9.59 45.90 34.88
CA ALA A 7 9.48 45.96 36.33
C ALA A 7 9.69 47.41 36.79
N ILE A 8 8.91 47.83 37.79
CA ILE A 8 9.06 49.11 38.48
C ILE A 8 9.27 48.78 39.96
N THR A 9 10.42 49.15 40.49
CA THR A 9 10.63 49.24 41.94
C THR A 9 10.73 50.73 42.31
N SER A 10 10.72 51.07 43.60
CA SER A 10 10.89 52.46 44.04
C SER A 10 12.21 53.09 43.58
N ASP A 11 13.21 52.26 43.23
CA ASP A 11 14.60 52.68 43.09
C ASP A 11 15.13 52.56 41.64
N TYR A 12 14.50 51.75 40.79
CA TYR A 12 14.92 51.55 39.40
C TYR A 12 13.79 51.08 38.47
N LEU A 13 13.97 51.32 37.17
CA LEU A 13 13.03 51.00 36.10
C LEU A 13 13.72 50.14 35.04
N VAL A 14 13.18 48.95 34.76
CA VAL A 14 13.71 48.08 33.70
C VAL A 14 12.88 48.26 32.42
N LYS A 15 13.53 48.76 31.35
CA LYS A 15 12.92 48.93 30.02
C LYS A 15 13.54 48.01 28.99
N LYS A 16 12.78 47.73 27.94
CA LYS A 16 13.27 47.06 26.73
C LYS A 16 13.39 48.09 25.61
N THR A 17 14.61 48.29 25.13
CA THR A 17 14.89 49.17 23.98
C THR A 17 14.30 48.59 22.68
N LEU A 18 14.17 49.42 21.66
CA LEU A 18 13.71 49.01 20.32
C LEU A 18 14.60 47.94 19.68
N LEU A 19 15.90 47.94 20.00
CA LEU A 19 16.87 46.93 19.58
C LEU A 19 16.77 45.63 20.39
N GLY A 20 15.81 45.53 21.32
CA GLY A 20 15.55 44.35 22.13
C GLY A 20 16.46 44.18 23.34
N LYS A 21 17.47 45.04 23.51
CA LYS A 21 18.33 45.08 24.70
C LYS A 21 17.54 45.58 25.90
N LYS A 22 17.74 44.96 27.05
CA LYS A 22 17.13 45.36 28.32
C LYS A 22 18.09 46.31 29.04
N VAL A 23 17.56 47.45 29.44
CA VAL A 23 18.32 48.50 30.15
C VAL A 23 17.64 48.77 31.48
N VAL A 24 18.46 49.14 32.47
CA VAL A 24 18.02 49.55 33.80
C VAL A 24 18.28 51.04 33.92
N GLU A 25 17.22 51.81 34.13
CA GLU A 25 17.28 53.24 34.44
C GLU A 25 17.19 53.40 35.97
N TYR A 26 18.09 54.20 36.55
CA TYR A 26 18.17 54.40 38.00
C TYR A 26 18.83 55.75 38.32
N VAL A 27 18.71 56.18 39.58
CA VAL A 27 19.29 57.45 40.05
C VAL A 27 20.54 57.17 40.88
N CYS A 28 21.62 57.94 40.66
CA CYS A 28 22.84 57.82 41.44
C CYS A 28 22.61 58.22 42.91
N GLY A 29 22.85 57.31 43.85
CA GLY A 29 22.68 57.58 45.30
C GLY A 29 23.62 58.64 45.88
N HIS A 30 24.69 59.04 45.17
CA HIS A 30 25.64 60.07 45.63
C HIS A 30 25.31 61.48 45.14
N CYS A 31 24.85 61.63 43.88
CA CYS A 31 24.67 62.94 43.25
C CYS A 31 23.30 63.16 42.59
N GLY A 32 22.42 62.16 42.57
CA GLY A 32 21.09 62.28 41.99
C GLY A 32 21.02 62.26 40.46
N ALA A 33 22.13 62.04 39.75
CA ALA A 33 22.11 61.95 38.29
C ALA A 33 21.34 60.69 37.82
N GLU A 34 20.51 60.85 36.78
CA GLU A 34 19.87 59.73 36.09
C GLU A 34 20.91 58.96 35.26
N LEU A 35 20.98 57.65 35.47
CA LEU A 35 21.93 56.74 34.84
C LEU A 35 21.17 55.60 34.16
N VAL A 36 21.78 55.08 33.09
CA VAL A 36 21.25 53.94 32.34
C VAL A 36 22.36 52.92 32.12
N SER A 37 22.13 51.69 32.55
CA SER A 37 23.07 50.56 32.38
C SER A 37 22.39 49.37 31.70
N SER A 38 23.17 48.44 31.15
CA SER A 38 22.61 47.19 30.63
C SER A 38 22.09 46.32 31.78
N LEU A 39 21.01 45.56 31.57
CA LEU A 39 20.57 44.56 32.56
C LEU A 39 21.64 43.48 32.80
N ASP A 40 22.54 43.25 31.84
CA ASP A 40 23.66 42.31 32.00
C ASP A 40 24.70 42.80 33.02
N GLU A 41 24.78 44.12 33.24
CA GLU A 41 25.68 44.78 34.21
C GLU A 41 25.05 44.85 35.62
N ALA A 42 23.79 44.44 35.79
CA ALA A 42 23.13 44.43 37.09
C ALA A 42 23.92 43.59 38.10
N GLY A 43 24.07 44.13 39.32
CA GLY A 43 24.89 43.56 40.40
C GLY A 43 26.39 43.91 40.32
N MET A 44 26.89 44.37 39.18
CA MET A 44 28.31 44.75 39.03
C MET A 44 28.60 46.08 39.73
N LEU A 45 29.86 46.23 40.18
CA LEU A 45 30.36 47.49 40.72
C LEU A 45 30.70 48.44 39.58
N ASP A 46 30.15 49.65 39.60
CA ASP A 46 30.40 50.70 38.60
C ASP A 46 30.64 52.06 39.29
N ARG A 47 31.03 53.08 38.52
CA ARG A 47 31.30 54.44 39.00
C ARG A 47 30.48 55.48 38.27
N CYS A 48 29.94 56.44 39.02
CA CYS A 48 29.13 57.49 38.43
C CYS A 48 30.00 58.39 37.53
N PRO A 49 29.62 58.66 36.26
CA PRO A 49 30.40 59.51 35.37
C PRO A 49 30.43 60.98 35.83
N ILE A 50 29.45 61.41 36.64
CA ILE A 50 29.33 62.79 37.13
C ILE A 50 30.15 63.01 38.40
N CYS A 51 29.94 62.19 39.45
CA CYS A 51 30.58 62.39 40.76
C CYS A 51 31.70 61.40 41.09
N ARG A 52 31.95 60.39 40.24
CA ARG A 52 32.93 59.30 40.42
C ARG A 52 32.70 58.39 41.63
N GLY A 53 31.58 58.55 42.35
CA GLY A 53 31.19 57.65 43.44
C GLY A 53 30.96 56.22 42.93
N ALA A 54 31.49 55.23 43.65
CA ALA A 54 31.26 53.82 43.36
C ALA A 54 29.88 53.38 43.86
N PHE A 55 29.20 52.52 43.10
CA PHE A 55 27.89 51.95 43.44
C PHE A 55 27.72 50.58 42.78
N HIS A 56 26.74 49.80 43.23
CA HIS A 56 26.31 48.58 42.54
C HIS A 56 25.12 48.88 41.64
N VAL A 57 25.18 48.44 40.38
CA VAL A 57 24.09 48.63 39.42
C VAL A 57 22.86 47.86 39.90
N PRO A 58 21.70 48.50 40.11
CA PRO A 58 20.51 47.82 40.61
C PRO A 58 19.92 46.87 39.56
N GLY A 59 19.10 45.91 39.99
CA GLY A 59 18.40 44.97 39.09
C GLY A 59 18.86 43.52 39.13
N ASP A 60 19.75 43.14 40.05
CA ASP A 60 20.28 41.77 40.18
C ASP A 60 19.18 40.70 40.32
N ALA A 61 18.15 41.00 41.13
CA ALA A 61 16.98 40.12 41.27
C ALA A 61 16.20 39.92 39.96
N VAL A 62 16.13 40.94 39.10
CA VAL A 62 15.46 40.86 37.79
C VAL A 62 16.30 40.02 36.82
N LYS A 63 17.62 40.20 36.84
CA LYS A 63 18.58 39.40 36.05
C LYS A 63 18.49 37.92 36.43
N ALA A 64 18.58 37.60 37.73
CA ALA A 64 18.45 36.23 38.23
C ALA A 64 17.09 35.60 37.85
N GLY A 65 15.99 36.36 37.97
CA GLY A 65 14.66 35.90 37.57
C GLY A 65 14.54 35.63 36.06
N GLU A 66 15.24 36.40 35.22
CA GLU A 66 15.28 36.17 33.78
C GLU A 66 16.12 34.94 33.41
N GLU A 67 17.27 34.76 34.03
CA GLU A 67 18.12 33.58 33.83
C GLU A 67 17.38 32.30 34.22
N LEU A 68 16.68 32.32 35.37
CA LEU A 68 15.84 31.21 35.81
C LEU A 68 14.73 30.91 34.79
N ARG A 69 14.05 31.93 34.25
CA ARG A 69 13.03 31.74 33.20
C ARG A 69 13.61 31.20 31.91
N LYS A 70 14.81 31.63 31.51
CA LYS A 70 15.52 31.09 30.33
C LYS A 70 15.84 29.60 30.55
N GLN A 71 16.35 29.26 31.73
CA GLN A 71 16.66 27.88 32.09
C GLN A 71 15.41 26.99 32.09
N GLN A 72 14.32 27.45 32.71
CA GLN A 72 13.03 26.74 32.70
C GLN A 72 12.49 26.51 31.28
N LYS A 73 12.67 27.47 30.37
CA LYS A 73 12.28 27.29 28.96
C LYS A 73 13.12 26.22 28.27
N ILE A 74 14.44 26.25 28.45
CA ILE A 74 15.37 25.25 27.89
C ILE A 74 15.02 23.86 28.41
N ASP A 75 14.75 23.73 29.71
CA ASP A 75 14.42 22.43 30.32
C ASP A 75 13.05 21.92 29.87
N CYS A 76 12.05 22.80 29.74
CA CYS A 76 10.75 22.47 29.17
C CYS A 76 10.86 22.02 27.70
N GLU A 77 11.67 22.71 26.89
CA GLU A 77 11.93 22.34 25.49
C GLU A 77 12.64 20.99 25.37
N LYS A 78 13.64 20.72 26.22
CA LYS A 78 14.32 19.41 26.29
C LYS A 78 13.36 18.30 26.68
N GLU A 79 12.50 18.52 27.67
CA GLU A 79 11.50 17.53 28.09
C GLU A 79 10.49 17.26 26.97
N ALA A 80 10.00 18.31 26.29
CA ALA A 80 9.10 18.18 25.16
C ALA A 80 9.76 17.41 23.99
N ALA A 81 11.03 17.70 23.69
CA ALA A 81 11.80 16.97 22.67
C ALA A 81 11.97 15.49 23.04
N ASN A 82 12.30 15.18 24.30
CA ASN A 82 12.42 13.80 24.79
C ASN A 82 11.08 13.04 24.72
N LYS A 83 9.96 13.70 25.07
CA LYS A 83 8.62 13.12 24.94
C LYS A 83 8.29 12.80 23.48
N ARG A 84 8.57 13.71 22.54
CA ARG A 84 8.39 13.49 21.09
C ARG A 84 9.24 12.33 20.58
N LEU A 85 10.51 12.27 20.98
CA LEU A 85 11.42 11.18 20.59
C LEU A 85 10.94 9.82 21.12
N SER A 86 10.47 9.77 22.37
CA SER A 86 9.92 8.55 22.98
C SER A 86 8.66 8.07 22.25
N GLN A 87 7.74 9.00 21.91
CA GLN A 87 6.54 8.67 21.13
C GLN A 87 6.88 8.18 19.72
N ALA A 88 7.82 8.83 19.03
CA ALA A 88 8.28 8.40 17.72
C ALA A 88 8.90 7.00 17.76
N ARG A 89 9.72 6.68 18.78
CA ARG A 89 10.28 5.34 18.99
C ARG A 89 9.19 4.29 19.20
N LYS A 90 8.16 4.58 20.01
CA LYS A 90 7.02 3.67 20.23
C LYS A 90 6.22 3.44 18.93
N GLN A 91 6.00 4.48 18.13
CA GLN A 91 5.33 4.34 16.83
C GLN A 91 6.16 3.53 15.84
N ALA A 92 7.47 3.80 15.75
CA ALA A 92 8.37 3.04 14.88
C ALA A 92 8.43 1.55 15.27
N PHE A 93 8.39 1.24 16.58
CA PHE A 93 8.31 -0.14 17.05
C PHE A 93 7.02 -0.82 16.60
N ARG A 94 5.85 -0.18 16.82
CA ARG A 94 4.55 -0.72 16.37
C ARG A 94 4.47 -0.93 14.85
N GLN A 95 5.03 -0.01 14.07
CA GLN A 95 5.09 -0.16 12.61
C GLN A 95 5.96 -1.34 12.18
N ARG A 96 7.11 -1.57 12.84
CA ARG A 96 7.96 -2.74 12.56
C ARG A 96 7.24 -4.05 12.88
N GLU A 97 6.50 -4.09 13.98
CA GLU A 97 5.71 -5.26 14.36
C GLU A 97 4.57 -5.54 13.37
N GLN A 98 3.82 -4.51 12.97
CA GLN A 98 2.79 -4.64 11.94
C GLN A 98 3.35 -5.13 10.60
N ARG A 99 4.52 -4.63 10.17
CA ARG A 99 5.19 -5.12 8.96
C ARG A 99 5.57 -6.59 9.07
N LYS A 100 6.06 -7.04 10.23
CA LYS A 100 6.38 -8.46 10.44
C LYS A 100 5.13 -9.34 10.33
N ILE A 101 4.01 -8.89 10.91
CA ILE A 101 2.72 -9.61 10.82
C ILE A 101 2.23 -9.64 9.36
N GLN A 102 2.30 -8.52 8.63
CA GLN A 102 1.90 -8.46 7.23
C GLN A 102 2.77 -9.37 6.34
N VAL A 103 4.09 -9.33 6.51
CA VAL A 103 5.01 -10.22 5.77
C VAL A 103 4.73 -11.69 6.09
N ALA A 104 4.51 -12.03 7.37
CA ALA A 104 4.16 -13.39 7.77
C ALA A 104 2.82 -13.85 7.16
N ALA A 105 1.81 -12.97 7.10
CA ALA A 105 0.52 -13.27 6.49
C ALA A 105 0.64 -13.52 4.98
N VAL A 106 1.42 -12.69 4.27
CA VAL A 106 1.69 -12.88 2.83
C VAL A 106 2.45 -14.19 2.58
N LEU A 107 3.44 -14.51 3.42
CA LEU A 107 4.18 -15.77 3.32
C LEU A 107 3.27 -16.98 3.57
N ALA A 108 2.37 -16.91 4.56
CA ALA A 108 1.39 -17.96 4.82
C ALA A 108 0.45 -18.17 3.62
N GLN A 109 -0.03 -17.08 3.01
CA GLN A 109 -0.86 -17.15 1.80
C GLN A 109 -0.11 -17.76 0.61
N HIS A 110 1.18 -17.44 0.45
CA HIS A 110 2.00 -18.03 -0.61
C HIS A 110 2.22 -19.53 -0.39
N GLN A 111 2.40 -19.97 0.86
CA GLN A 111 2.50 -21.39 1.19
C GLN A 111 1.21 -22.16 0.89
N GLU A 112 0.04 -21.55 1.14
CA GLU A 112 -1.24 -22.15 0.74
C GLU A 112 -1.38 -22.25 -0.78
N PHE A 113 -0.95 -21.21 -1.51
CA PHE A 113 -0.95 -21.22 -2.97
C PHE A 113 -0.02 -22.30 -3.53
N GLU A 114 1.16 -22.51 -2.96
CA GLU A 114 2.08 -23.57 -3.34
C GLU A 114 1.45 -24.97 -3.15
N LYS A 115 0.79 -25.20 -2.00
CA LYS A 115 0.06 -26.46 -1.74
C LYS A 115 -1.05 -26.71 -2.77
N LEU A 116 -1.80 -25.66 -3.13
CA LEU A 116 -2.84 -25.76 -4.16
C LEU A 116 -2.23 -26.03 -5.55
N SER A 117 -1.13 -25.36 -5.89
CA SER A 117 -0.43 -25.56 -7.16
C SER A 117 0.06 -26.99 -7.35
N GLN A 118 0.43 -27.67 -6.26
CA GLN A 118 0.82 -29.08 -6.27
C GLN A 118 -0.36 -30.01 -6.60
N TYR A 119 -1.60 -29.61 -6.28
CA TYR A 119 -2.80 -30.43 -6.50
C TYR A 119 -3.47 -30.18 -7.86
N VAL A 120 -3.23 -29.04 -8.50
CA VAL A 120 -3.73 -28.79 -9.86
C VAL A 120 -2.80 -29.52 -10.83
N PRO A 121 -3.21 -30.65 -11.45
CA PRO A 121 -2.40 -31.30 -12.46
C PRO A 121 -2.04 -30.26 -13.51
N SER A 122 -0.75 -30.23 -13.86
CA SER A 122 -0.15 -29.16 -14.66
C SER A 122 -1.10 -28.69 -15.75
N TYR A 123 -1.28 -27.38 -15.88
CA TYR A 123 -2.04 -26.78 -16.99
C TYR A 123 -1.70 -27.41 -18.36
N TRP A 124 -0.47 -27.91 -18.51
CA TRP A 124 0.01 -28.74 -19.60
C TRP A 124 -0.76 -30.06 -19.79
N ALA A 125 -1.09 -30.79 -18.72
CA ALA A 125 -1.93 -31.98 -18.78
C ALA A 125 -3.35 -31.66 -19.28
N MET A 126 -3.98 -30.58 -18.80
CA MET A 126 -5.29 -30.17 -19.32
C MET A 126 -5.24 -29.73 -20.79
N LYS A 127 -4.18 -29.02 -21.20
CA LYS A 127 -3.96 -28.68 -22.62
C LYS A 127 -3.73 -29.92 -23.47
N ALA A 128 -2.94 -30.87 -23.00
CA ALA A 128 -2.67 -32.12 -23.71
C ALA A 128 -3.96 -32.92 -23.91
N VAL A 129 -4.78 -33.06 -22.87
CA VAL A 129 -6.10 -33.72 -22.96
C VAL A 129 -7.00 -33.00 -23.95
N GLY A 130 -7.10 -31.67 -23.87
CA GLY A 130 -7.91 -30.89 -24.81
C GLY A 130 -7.45 -31.04 -26.27
N THR A 131 -6.14 -31.03 -26.51
CA THR A 131 -5.56 -31.21 -27.86
C THR A 131 -5.81 -32.62 -28.38
N LEU A 132 -5.67 -33.64 -27.52
CA LEU A 132 -5.94 -35.03 -27.88
C LEU A 132 -7.41 -35.24 -28.27
N CYS A 133 -8.36 -34.65 -27.53
CA CYS A 133 -9.78 -34.72 -27.85
C CYS A 133 -10.10 -34.08 -29.22
N ILE A 134 -9.47 -32.94 -29.54
CA ILE A 134 -9.64 -32.29 -30.85
C ILE A 134 -9.13 -33.19 -31.98
N VAL A 135 -7.92 -33.75 -31.84
CA VAL A 135 -7.33 -34.65 -32.85
C VAL A 135 -8.20 -35.90 -33.04
N LEU A 136 -8.66 -36.53 -31.96
CA LEU A 136 -9.56 -37.68 -32.02
C LEU A 136 -10.87 -37.34 -32.75
N GLY A 137 -11.45 -36.16 -32.50
CA GLY A 137 -12.65 -35.69 -33.21
C GLY A 137 -12.44 -35.52 -34.71
N TYR A 138 -11.28 -35.03 -35.16
CA TYR A 138 -10.97 -34.94 -36.59
C TYR A 138 -10.77 -36.33 -37.22
N CYS A 139 -10.12 -37.26 -36.51
CA CYS A 139 -9.94 -38.63 -36.99
C CYS A 139 -11.28 -39.36 -37.17
N THR A 140 -12.21 -39.24 -36.21
CA THR A 140 -13.54 -39.86 -36.32
C THR A 140 -14.35 -39.26 -37.47
N LEU A 141 -14.28 -37.94 -37.66
CA LEU A 141 -14.92 -37.26 -38.79
C LEU A 141 -14.37 -37.76 -40.14
N ALA A 142 -13.05 -37.88 -40.28
CA ALA A 142 -12.42 -38.38 -41.49
C ALA A 142 -12.84 -39.82 -41.82
N LEU A 143 -12.85 -40.71 -40.82
CA LEU A 143 -13.31 -42.10 -41.00
C LEU A 143 -14.78 -42.16 -41.42
N TYR A 144 -15.63 -41.29 -40.87
CA TYR A 144 -17.04 -41.21 -41.25
C TYR A 144 -17.22 -40.79 -42.72
N VAL A 145 -16.44 -39.81 -43.20
CA VAL A 145 -16.47 -39.40 -44.62
C VAL A 145 -16.08 -40.56 -45.54
N VAL A 146 -15.02 -41.31 -45.20
CA VAL A 146 -14.60 -42.49 -45.97
C VAL A 146 -15.71 -43.55 -46.00
N PHE A 147 -16.36 -43.80 -44.85
CA PHE A 147 -17.48 -44.73 -44.76
C PHE A 147 -18.65 -44.31 -45.67
N LEU A 148 -19.03 -43.04 -45.67
CA LEU A 148 -20.08 -42.51 -46.56
C LEU A 148 -19.74 -42.70 -48.04
N VAL A 149 -18.49 -42.43 -48.44
CA VAL A 149 -18.04 -42.65 -49.82
C VAL A 149 -18.13 -44.12 -50.21
N CYS A 150 -17.74 -45.04 -49.32
CA CYS A 150 -17.88 -46.48 -49.55
C CYS A 150 -19.34 -46.89 -49.72
N VAL A 151 -20.24 -46.42 -48.85
CA VAL A 151 -21.69 -46.71 -48.96
C VAL A 151 -22.23 -46.25 -50.30
N VAL A 152 -21.91 -45.02 -50.73
CA VAL A 152 -22.34 -44.49 -52.04
C VAL A 152 -21.79 -45.34 -53.18
N MET A 153 -20.50 -45.72 -53.12
CA MET A 153 -19.88 -46.58 -54.13
C MET A 153 -20.55 -47.96 -54.22
N PHE A 154 -20.85 -48.58 -53.09
CA PHE A 154 -21.57 -49.86 -53.04
C PHE A 154 -23.00 -49.72 -53.56
N SER A 155 -23.70 -48.64 -53.23
CA SER A 155 -25.03 -48.36 -53.78
C SER A 155 -25.01 -48.20 -55.30
N MET A 156 -23.99 -47.50 -55.84
CA MET A 156 -23.82 -47.35 -57.29
C MET A 156 -23.48 -48.68 -57.97
N LEU A 157 -22.60 -49.50 -57.39
CA LEU A 157 -22.29 -50.84 -57.89
C LEU A 157 -23.50 -51.76 -57.85
N GLY A 158 -24.30 -51.70 -56.79
CA GLY A 158 -25.56 -52.42 -56.68
C GLY A 158 -26.61 -51.95 -57.69
N ALA A 159 -26.67 -50.66 -57.99
CA ALA A 159 -27.57 -50.12 -59.02
C ALA A 159 -27.19 -50.58 -60.45
N ILE A 160 -25.92 -50.92 -60.68
CA ILE A 160 -25.45 -51.51 -61.95
C ILE A 160 -25.86 -53.00 -62.03
N GLN A 161 -26.12 -53.66 -60.90
CA GLN A 161 -26.68 -55.01 -60.82
C GLN A 161 -28.20 -54.96 -60.55
N GLU A 162 -29.02 -54.74 -61.58
CA GLU A 162 -30.38 -55.27 -61.54
C GLU A 162 -30.31 -56.80 -61.36
N TYR A 163 -30.28 -57.37 -60.14
CA TYR A 163 -30.68 -58.78 -59.89
C TYR A 163 -30.78 -59.26 -58.44
N TYR A 164 -30.66 -58.44 -57.39
CA TYR A 164 -31.00 -58.92 -56.04
C TYR A 164 -31.89 -57.94 -55.29
N ALA A 165 -33.07 -58.45 -54.91
CA ALA A 165 -34.16 -57.78 -54.22
C ALA A 165 -33.80 -57.38 -52.79
N ILE A 166 -32.80 -56.52 -52.61
CA ILE A 166 -32.60 -55.80 -51.35
C ILE A 166 -33.57 -54.61 -51.38
N SER A 167 -34.57 -54.65 -50.50
CA SER A 167 -35.60 -53.63 -50.47
C SER A 167 -35.00 -52.27 -50.11
N VAL A 168 -35.38 -51.23 -50.85
CA VAL A 168 -34.98 -49.81 -50.63
C VAL A 168 -35.12 -49.37 -49.17
N VAL A 169 -36.00 -50.03 -48.41
CA VAL A 169 -36.26 -49.82 -46.99
C VAL A 169 -35.06 -50.16 -46.10
N GLU A 170 -34.31 -51.23 -46.38
CA GLU A 170 -33.15 -51.61 -45.56
C GLU A 170 -31.99 -50.61 -45.71
N VAL A 171 -31.74 -50.14 -46.94
CA VAL A 171 -30.71 -49.12 -47.21
C VAL A 171 -31.09 -47.78 -46.56
N ALA A 172 -32.37 -47.40 -46.60
CA ALA A 172 -32.86 -46.21 -45.94
C ALA A 172 -32.73 -46.28 -44.40
N MET A 173 -32.97 -47.45 -43.79
CA MET A 173 -32.77 -47.63 -42.34
C MET A 173 -31.30 -47.56 -41.93
N ILE A 174 -30.38 -48.12 -42.73
CA ILE A 174 -28.94 -48.05 -42.46
C ILE A 174 -28.43 -46.60 -42.59
N LEU A 175 -28.83 -45.89 -43.65
CA LEU A 175 -28.48 -44.48 -43.84
C LEU A 175 -29.07 -43.60 -42.72
N GLY A 176 -30.34 -43.77 -42.38
CA GLY A 176 -31.00 -43.04 -41.30
C GLY A 176 -30.34 -43.26 -39.94
N GLY A 177 -30.01 -44.50 -39.58
CA GLY A 177 -29.31 -44.82 -38.33
C GLY A 177 -27.92 -44.18 -38.25
N SER A 178 -27.16 -44.20 -39.35
CA SER A 178 -25.79 -43.64 -39.36
C SER A 178 -25.77 -42.12 -39.22
N THR A 179 -26.73 -41.41 -39.81
CA THR A 179 -26.83 -39.93 -39.70
C THR A 179 -27.22 -39.50 -38.28
N ALA A 180 -28.14 -40.21 -37.64
CA ALA A 180 -28.52 -39.94 -36.25
C ALA A 180 -27.33 -40.09 -35.28
N ILE A 181 -26.48 -41.10 -35.48
CA ILE A 181 -25.28 -41.31 -34.66
C ILE A 181 -24.30 -40.13 -34.81
N VAL A 182 -24.06 -39.66 -36.03
CA VAL A 182 -23.14 -38.53 -36.26
C VAL A 182 -23.68 -37.22 -35.73
N ILE A 183 -24.97 -36.94 -35.91
CA ILE A 183 -25.61 -35.76 -35.31
C ILE A 183 -25.45 -35.81 -33.78
N THR A 184 -25.69 -36.97 -33.17
CA THR A 184 -25.54 -37.14 -31.71
C THR A 184 -24.10 -36.91 -31.25
N GLN A 185 -23.10 -37.45 -31.97
CA GLN A 185 -21.70 -37.20 -31.64
C GLN A 185 -21.32 -35.73 -31.79
N PHE A 186 -21.84 -35.04 -32.81
CA PHE A 186 -21.58 -33.62 -33.02
C PHE A 186 -22.16 -32.75 -31.89
N ILE A 187 -23.39 -33.07 -31.44
CA ILE A 187 -24.03 -32.40 -30.30
C ILE A 187 -23.20 -32.61 -29.01
N ILE A 188 -22.75 -33.84 -28.76
CA ILE A 188 -21.89 -34.15 -27.60
C ILE A 188 -20.58 -33.37 -27.66
N ALA A 189 -19.95 -33.27 -28.82
CA ALA A 189 -18.71 -32.51 -29.00
C ALA A 189 -18.90 -31.01 -28.70
N ILE A 190 -20.00 -30.40 -29.18
CA ILE A 190 -20.34 -29.00 -28.87
C ILE A 190 -20.60 -28.81 -27.38
N ALA A 191 -21.36 -29.71 -26.76
CA ALA A 191 -21.67 -29.64 -25.34
C ALA A 191 -20.40 -29.74 -24.47
N LEU A 192 -19.48 -30.64 -24.81
CA LEU A 192 -18.17 -30.76 -24.15
C LEU A 192 -17.30 -29.51 -24.37
N GLY A 193 -17.29 -28.94 -25.58
CA GLY A 193 -16.59 -27.69 -25.87
C GLY A 193 -17.07 -26.53 -25.00
N ASN A 194 -18.39 -26.36 -24.87
CA ASN A 194 -18.98 -25.33 -24.01
C ASN A 194 -18.69 -25.57 -22.53
N ALA A 195 -18.76 -26.82 -22.06
CA ALA A 195 -18.43 -27.17 -20.68
C ALA A 195 -16.95 -26.85 -20.36
N LEU A 196 -16.03 -27.18 -21.27
CA LEU A 196 -14.60 -26.86 -21.14
C LEU A 196 -14.36 -25.35 -21.13
N HIS A 197 -15.08 -24.58 -21.96
CA HIS A 197 -14.95 -23.12 -21.94
C HIS A 197 -15.45 -22.52 -20.62
N CYS A 198 -16.56 -23.03 -20.08
CA CYS A 198 -17.09 -22.59 -18.79
C CYS A 198 -16.12 -22.91 -17.64
N LEU A 199 -15.53 -24.11 -17.63
CA LEU A 199 -14.48 -24.50 -16.67
C LEU A 199 -13.25 -23.59 -16.77
N ARG A 200 -12.85 -23.20 -17.99
CA ARG A 200 -11.74 -22.25 -18.21
C ARG A 200 -12.03 -20.89 -17.59
N ASP A 201 -13.24 -20.35 -17.80
CA ASP A 201 -13.61 -19.04 -17.27
C ASP A 201 -13.75 -19.06 -15.75
N MET A 202 -14.26 -20.14 -15.16
CA MET A 202 -14.26 -20.34 -13.71
C MET A 202 -12.82 -20.37 -13.16
N ALA A 203 -11.91 -21.11 -13.80
CA ALA A 203 -10.51 -21.16 -13.38
C ALA A 203 -9.83 -19.78 -13.44
N GLN A 204 -10.10 -18.99 -14.48
CA GLN A 204 -9.57 -17.63 -14.61
C GLN A 204 -10.13 -16.66 -13.56
N ASN A 205 -11.43 -16.74 -13.25
CA ASN A 205 -12.04 -15.90 -12.22
C ASN A 205 -11.51 -16.26 -10.83
N SER A 206 -11.35 -17.54 -10.51
CA SER A 206 -10.72 -18.00 -9.27
C SER A 206 -9.29 -17.45 -9.12
N TYR A 207 -8.51 -17.45 -10.21
CA TYR A 207 -7.17 -16.87 -10.20
C TYR A 207 -7.16 -15.36 -9.96
N ARG A 208 -8.13 -14.61 -10.53
CA ARG A 208 -8.25 -13.16 -10.29
C ARG A 208 -8.63 -12.84 -8.84
N LEU A 209 -9.48 -13.66 -8.23
CA LEU A 209 -9.88 -13.48 -6.82
C LEU A 209 -8.73 -13.74 -5.86
N LEU A 210 -7.86 -14.69 -6.16
CA LEU A 210 -6.66 -14.98 -5.35
C LEU A 210 -5.56 -13.92 -5.46
N LYS A 211 -5.61 -13.06 -6.49
CA LYS A 211 -4.59 -12.01 -6.74
C LYS A 211 -4.94 -10.65 -6.11
N LYS A 212 -6.15 -10.50 -5.56
CA LYS A 212 -6.57 -9.29 -4.83
C LYS A 212 -6.34 -9.48 -3.34
#